data_AF-A0A1H1PMN5-F1
#
_entry.id   AF-A0A1H1PMN5-F1
#
_cell.length_a   1.000
_cell.length_b   1.000
_cell.length_c   1.000
_cell.angle_alpha   90.00
_cell.angle_beta   90.00
_cell.angle_gamma   90.00
#
_symmetry.space_group_name_H-M   'P 1'
#
loop_
_entity.id
_entity.type
_entity.pdbx_description
1 polymer ?
#
loop_
_entity_poly.entity_id
_entity_poly.type
_entity_poly.pdbx_seq_one_letter_code
_entity_poly.pdbx_strand_id
1 'polypeptide(L)' 'MDINQVKFIHDYLVDYFDNSDDPVSPPGVKDEDLLNSSVSRPFMSVGGQDAYPGIFYKAAALFHSIINNHCFYNGNKR' A
#
# COMPACT_ATOMS: atom_id res chain seq x y z
N MET A 1 -9.28 2.66 5.79
CA MET A 1 -7.84 2.74 6.14
C MET A 1 -7.38 4.11 5.75
N ASP A 2 -6.59 4.79 6.58
CA ASP A 2 -6.13 6.14 6.30
C ASP A 2 -4.87 6.10 5.41
N ILE A 3 -4.84 6.90 4.35
CA ILE A 3 -3.67 7.00 3.46
C ILE A 3 -2.44 7.53 4.22
N ASN A 4 -2.64 8.43 5.19
CA ASN A 4 -1.53 8.94 5.99
C ASN A 4 -0.89 7.84 6.84
N GLN A 5 -1.69 6.87 7.30
CA GLN A 5 -1.16 5.70 8.01
C GLN A 5 -0.27 4.85 7.10
N VAL A 6 -0.64 4.68 5.83
CA VAL A 6 0.17 3.92 4.86
C VAL A 6 1.48 4.64 4.54
N LYS A 7 1.43 5.97 4.35
CA LYS A 7 2.64 6.79 4.16
C LYS A 7 3.55 6.74 5.38
N PHE A 8 2.98 6.87 6.58
CA PHE A 8 3.73 6.75 7.83
C PHE A 8 4.43 5.39 7.95
N ILE A 9 3.75 4.28 7.63
CA ILE A 9 4.36 2.95 7.65
C ILE A 9 5.50 2.87 6.62
N HIS A 10 5.29 3.40 5.41
CA HIS A 10 6.33 3.46 4.39
C HIS A 10 7.57 4.22 4.87
N ASP A 11 7.39 5.42 5.42
CA ASP A 11 8.48 6.25 5.92
C ASP A 11 9.20 5.57 7.10
N TYR A 12 8.46 4.94 8.01
CA TYR A 12 9.04 4.13 9.07
C TYR A 12 9.89 2.98 8.53
N LEU A 13 9.44 2.30 7.47
CA LEU A 13 10.21 1.21 6.85
C LEU A 13 11.44 1.74 6.11
N VAL A 14 11.38 2.93 5.50
CA VAL A 14 12.55 3.58 4.91
C VAL A 14 13.63 3.76 5.98
N ASP A 15 13.27 4.37 7.12
CA ASP A 15 14.20 4.60 8.23
C ASP A 15 14.71 3.28 8.83
N TYR A 16 13.82 2.29 8.99
CA TYR A 16 14.17 0.99 9.54
C TYR A 16 15.21 0.23 8.70
N PHE A 17 15.14 0.36 7.37
CA PHE A 17 16.04 -0.33 6.44
C PHE A 17 17.25 0.50 5.99
N ASP A 18 17.39 1.75 6.43
CA ASP A 18 18.41 2.69 5.96
C ASP A 18 19.84 2.14 6.10
N ASN A 19 20.12 1.43 7.20
CA ASN A 19 21.43 0.83 7.49
C ASN A 19 21.53 -0.67 7.14
N SER A 20 20.60 -1.19 6.34
CA SER A 20 20.61 -2.58 5.87
C SER A 20 21.34 -2.73 4.53
N ASP A 21 21.63 -3.97 4.14
CA ASP A 21 22.21 -4.27 2.81
C ASP A 21 21.24 -4.01 1.64
N ASP A 22 19.96 -3.76 1.91
CA ASP A 22 18.90 -3.53 0.89
C ASP A 22 17.95 -2.38 1.31
N PRO A 23 18.43 -1.11 1.34
CA PRO A 23 17.63 0.04 1.77
C PRO A 23 16.46 0.33 0.82
N VAL A 24 15.41 0.99 1.32
CA VAL A 24 14.30 1.46 0.47
C VAL A 24 14.74 2.73 -0.26
N SER A 25 15.34 2.59 -1.45
CA SER A 25 15.83 3.73 -2.23
C SER A 25 15.52 3.61 -3.73
N PRO A 26 15.00 4.67 -4.40
CA PRO A 26 14.55 5.92 -3.81
C PRO A 26 13.25 5.73 -2.99
N PRO A 27 13.10 6.44 -1.85
CA PRO A 27 11.87 6.38 -1.05
C PRO A 27 10.78 7.31 -1.61
N GLY A 28 9.62 7.31 -0.95
CA GLY A 28 8.52 8.22 -1.24
C GLY A 28 7.46 7.67 -2.20
N VAL A 29 6.32 8.38 -2.21
CA VAL A 29 5.18 8.11 -3.09
C VAL A 29 5.59 8.46 -4.52
N LYS A 30 5.42 7.50 -5.43
CA LYS A 30 5.63 7.70 -6.87
C LYS A 30 4.41 8.32 -7.53
N ASP A 31 3.22 7.88 -7.11
CA ASP A 31 1.95 8.31 -7.67
C ASP A 31 0.85 8.28 -6.59
N GLU A 32 0.33 9.46 -6.26
CA GLU A 32 -0.69 9.64 -5.23
C GLU A 32 -2.04 9.04 -5.61
N ASP A 33 -2.40 9.06 -6.89
CA ASP A 33 -3.68 8.52 -7.37
C ASP A 33 -3.67 7.00 -7.32
N LEU A 34 -2.53 6.39 -7.68
CA LEU A 34 -2.32 4.95 -7.54
C LEU A 34 -2.33 4.52 -6.07
N LEU A 35 -1.74 5.30 -5.16
CA LEU A 35 -1.81 5.01 -3.72
C LEU A 35 -3.24 5.12 -3.18
N ASN A 36 -3.95 6.19 -3.53
CA ASN A 36 -5.36 6.38 -3.15
C ASN A 36 -6.25 5.23 -3.65
N SER A 37 -6.06 4.81 -4.90
CA SER A 37 -6.77 3.68 -5.50
C SER A 37 -6.51 2.38 -4.74
N SER A 38 -5.24 2.09 -4.41
CA SER A 38 -4.84 0.90 -3.64
C SER A 38 -5.46 0.87 -2.24
N VAL A 39 -5.42 1.98 -1.50
CA VAL A 39 -5.96 2.08 -0.13
C VAL A 39 -7.49 1.99 -0.11
N SER A 40 -8.15 2.44 -1.17
CA SER A 40 -9.60 2.39 -1.32
C SER A 40 -10.12 1.00 -1.71
N ARG A 41 -9.30 0.22 -2.43
CA ARG A 41 -9.69 -1.08 -3.01
C ARG A 41 -10.37 -2.05 -2.02
N PRO A 42 -9.89 -2.25 -0.77
CA PRO A 42 -10.52 -3.16 0.19
C PRO A 42 -11.97 -2.81 0.57
N PHE A 43 -12.43 -1.59 0.26
CA PHE A 43 -13.76 -1.09 0.59
C PHE A 43 -14.67 -0.94 -0.63
N MET A 44 -14.23 -1.40 -1.80
CA MET A 44 -15.04 -1.40 -3.01
C MET A 44 -16.22 -2.35 -2.90
N SER A 45 -17.30 -2.03 -3.62
CA SER A 45 -18.48 -2.88 -3.76
C SER A 45 -18.73 -3.22 -5.23
N VAL A 46 -19.27 -4.41 -5.49
CA VAL A 46 -19.68 -4.87 -6.82
C VAL A 46 -21.11 -5.42 -6.71
N GLY A 47 -22.02 -4.94 -7.57
CA GLY A 47 -23.43 -5.34 -7.51
C GLY A 47 -24.11 -5.01 -6.17
N GLY A 48 -23.65 -3.96 -5.49
CA GLY A 48 -24.15 -3.55 -4.18
C GLY A 48 -23.67 -4.43 -3.01
N GLN A 49 -22.78 -5.38 -3.25
CA GLN A 49 -22.17 -6.25 -2.23
C GLN A 49 -20.70 -5.90 -2.02
N ASP A 50 -20.17 -6.13 -0.82
CA ASP A 50 -18.75 -5.96 -0.52
C ASP A 50 -17.91 -6.83 -1.46
N ALA A 51 -17.00 -6.22 -2.22
CA ALA A 51 -16.17 -6.92 -3.20
C ALA A 51 -15.11 -7.81 -2.52
N TYR A 52 -14.79 -7.52 -1.25
CA TYR A 52 -13.79 -8.24 -0.47
C TYR A 52 -14.34 -8.61 0.91
N PRO A 53 -15.23 -9.62 1.00
CA PRO A 53 -15.93 -9.95 2.25
C PRO A 53 -14.98 -10.44 3.34
N GLY A 54 -14.88 -9.70 4.45
CA GLY A 54 -14.08 -10.10 5.62
C GLY A 54 -12.61 -9.68 5.58
N ILE A 55 -11.95 -9.79 6.74
CA ILE A 55 -10.64 -9.14 6.97
C ILE A 55 -9.52 -9.68 6.08
N PHE A 56 -9.48 -10.98 5.81
CA PHE A 56 -8.42 -11.60 5.01
C PHE A 56 -8.48 -11.17 3.54
N TYR A 57 -9.69 -11.09 2.96
CA TYR A 57 -9.85 -10.63 1.59
C TYR A 57 -9.53 -9.13 1.46
N LYS A 58 -9.88 -8.32 2.47
CA LYS A 58 -9.51 -6.89 2.52
C LYS A 58 -8.01 -6.68 2.60
N ALA A 59 -7.34 -7.43 3.47
CA ALA A 59 -5.88 -7.40 3.60
C ALA A 59 -5.19 -7.84 2.30
N ALA A 60 -5.66 -8.93 1.68
CA ALA A 60 -5.14 -9.41 0.41
C ALA A 60 -5.33 -8.39 -0.72
N ALA A 61 -6.50 -7.75 -0.80
CA ALA A 61 -6.79 -6.71 -1.79
C ALA A 61 -5.85 -5.51 -1.63
N LEU A 62 -5.63 -5.04 -0.40
CA LEU A 62 -4.72 -3.95 -0.08
C LEU A 62 -3.29 -4.31 -0.50
N PHE A 63 -2.76 -5.41 0.03
CA PHE A 63 -1.40 -5.88 -0.23
C PHE A 63 -1.13 -6.05 -1.73
N HIS A 64 -2.03 -6.77 -2.41
CA HIS A 64 -1.93 -6.99 -3.85
C HIS A 64 -1.97 -5.67 -4.64
N SER A 65 -2.83 -4.72 -4.25
CA SER A 65 -2.93 -3.44 -4.95
C SER A 65 -1.71 -2.54 -4.79
N ILE A 66 -1.18 -2.40 -3.57
CA ILE A 66 0.03 -1.60 -3.32
C ILE A 66 1.20 -2.13 -4.15
N ILE A 67 1.38 -3.46 -4.19
CA ILE A 67 2.45 -4.11 -4.95
C ILE A 67 2.28 -3.89 -6.45
N ASN A 68 1.10 -4.23 -7.01
CA ASN A 68 0.91 -4.21 -8.46
C ASN A 68 0.75 -2.80 -9.04
N ASN A 69 0.23 -1.85 -8.25
CA ASN A 69 0.14 -0.46 -8.69
C ASN A 69 1.48 0.27 -8.59
N HIS A 70 2.47 -0.28 -7.88
CA HIS A 70 3.77 0.36 -7.66
C HIS A 70 3.63 1.81 -7.17
N CYS A 71 2.82 2.00 -6.11
CA CYS A 71 2.46 3.30 -5.55
C CYS A 71 3.67 4.11 -5.06
N PHE A 72 4.73 3.44 -4.62
CA PHE A 72 5.98 4.02 -4.14
C PHE A 72 7.11 3.79 -5.14
N TYR A 73 8.14 4.64 -5.10
CA TYR A 73 9.33 4.48 -5.95
C TYR A 73 10.07 3.16 -5.67
N ASN A 74 10.18 2.78 -4.40
CA ASN A 74 10.67 1.49 -3.94
C ASN A 74 9.90 1.06 -2.69
N GLY A 75 10.06 -0.17 -2.21
CA GLY A 75 9.46 -0.63 -0.95
C GLY A 75 8.04 -1.18 -1.03
N ASN A 76 7.38 -1.21 -2.20
CA ASN A 76 5.97 -1.64 -2.33
C ASN A 76 5.62 -3.04 -1.77
N LYS A 77 6.62 -3.93 -1.62
CA LYS A 77 6.45 -5.29 -1.10
C LYS A 77 6.72 -5.42 0.41
N ARG A 78 7.23 -4.35 1.04
CA ARG A 78 7.67 -4.32 2.44
C ARG A 78 6.55 -3.85 3.34
#